data_AF-A0AAV7IW58-F1
#
_entry.id   AF-A0AAV7IW58-F1
#
_cell.length_a   1.000
_cell.length_b   1.000
_cell.length_c   1.000
_cell.angle_alpha   90.00
_cell.angle_beta   90.00
_cell.angle_gamma   90.00
#
_symmetry.space_group_name_H-M   'P 1'
#
loop_
_entity.id
_entity.type
_entity.pdbx_description
1 polymer ?
#
loop_
_entity_poly.entity_id
_entity_poly.type
_entity_poly.pdbx_seq_one_letter_code
_entity_poly.pdbx_strand_id
1 'polypeptide(L)'
;MYVSAHDAGAYYRYDVRSGTFIYESQETRKGIFQKPIFPERVFTSSGSHPILFSAKGSHGLWTAPGKHKFVRIPKLYDESGFGTPWPTWKNLELIPTENPSTAPSWMSFTGKWGNSRSNCHPLVNLGFNICEFVDGPTGIPTKKGRFQCLNSCD
;
A
#
# COMPACT_ATOMS: atom_id res chain seq x y z
N MET A 1 3.98 7.22 7.19
CA MET A 1 3.35 5.96 6.75
C MET A 1 3.30 5.93 5.25
N TYR A 2 3.62 4.79 4.62
CA TYR A 2 3.39 4.56 3.20
C TYR A 2 2.43 3.38 3.06
N VAL A 3 1.40 3.52 2.22
CA VAL A 3 0.45 2.44 1.89
C VAL A 3 0.49 2.23 0.39
N SER A 4 0.62 0.97 -0.03
CA SER A 4 0.59 0.59 -1.45
C SER A 4 -0.64 -0.24 -1.74
N ALA A 5 -1.33 0.08 -2.83
CA ALA A 5 -2.41 -0.70 -3.39
C ALA A 5 -2.14 -0.87 -4.89
N HIS A 6 -1.97 -2.12 -5.35
CA HIS A 6 -1.63 -2.43 -6.74
C HIS A 6 -0.38 -1.68 -7.22
N ASP A 7 -0.50 -0.94 -8.32
CA ASP A 7 0.57 -0.13 -8.93
C ASP A 7 0.58 1.33 -8.44
N ALA A 8 -0.15 1.63 -7.36
CA ALA A 8 -0.21 2.93 -6.71
C ALA A 8 0.15 2.85 -5.23
N GLY A 9 0.42 4.01 -4.65
CA GLY A 9 0.52 4.16 -3.21
C GLY A 9 0.47 5.61 -2.77
N ALA A 10 0.34 5.81 -1.46
CA ALA A 10 0.26 7.12 -0.84
C ALA A 10 1.17 7.23 0.37
N TYR A 11 1.81 8.39 0.48
CA TYR A 11 2.61 8.82 1.61
C TYR A 11 1.74 9.69 2.52
N TYR A 12 1.85 9.41 3.82
CA TYR A 12 1.21 10.18 4.86
C TYR A 12 2.19 10.50 5.97
N ARG A 13 2.05 11.70 6.54
CA ARG A 13 2.77 12.11 7.75
C ARG A 13 1.85 12.04 8.94
N TYR A 14 2.37 11.52 10.04
CA TYR A 14 1.65 11.53 11.31
C TYR A 14 1.59 12.95 11.86
N ASP A 15 0.39 13.43 12.19
CA ASP A 15 0.17 14.69 12.86
C ASP A 15 -0.17 14.44 14.32
N VAL A 16 0.79 14.75 15.19
CA VAL A 16 0.70 14.49 16.64
C VAL A 16 -0.47 15.24 17.28
N ARG A 17 -0.82 16.43 16.76
CA ARG A 17 -1.90 17.27 17.32
C ARG A 17 -3.27 16.67 17.08
N SER A 18 -3.50 16.11 15.91
CA SER A 18 -4.80 15.52 15.53
C SER A 18 -4.87 14.00 15.73
N GLY A 19 -3.75 13.33 16.05
CA GLY A 19 -3.72 11.88 16.25
C GLY A 19 -4.08 11.10 14.98
N THR A 20 -3.70 11.62 13.82
CA THR A 20 -4.00 11.00 12.53
C THR A 20 -2.88 11.19 11.52
N PHE A 21 -2.97 10.48 10.41
CA PHE A 21 -2.04 10.56 9.30
C PHE A 21 -2.64 11.44 8.21
N ILE A 22 -1.91 12.50 7.84
CA ILE A 22 -2.29 13.48 6.83
C ILE A 22 -1.60 13.11 5.51
N TYR A 23 -2.39 13.07 4.44
CA TYR A 23 -1.90 12.81 3.09
C TYR A 23 -0.84 13.84 2.67
N GLU A 24 0.27 13.37 2.10
CA GLU A 24 1.34 14.23 1.59
C GLU A 24 1.50 14.13 0.08
N SER A 25 1.54 12.90 -0.43
CA SER A 25 1.74 12.66 -1.86
C SER A 25 1.32 11.25 -2.24
N GLN A 26 1.17 11.00 -3.53
CA GLN A 26 0.92 9.68 -4.09
C GLN A 26 1.93 9.31 -5.15
N GLU A 27 2.17 8.02 -5.28
CA GLU A 27 2.93 7.41 -6.35
C GLU A 27 1.96 6.65 -7.26
N THR A 28 1.90 7.00 -8.54
CA THR A 28 1.12 6.27 -9.55
C THR A 28 2.04 5.86 -10.68
N ARG A 29 2.17 4.54 -10.91
CA ARG A 29 3.27 4.02 -11.74
C ARG A 29 2.89 3.73 -13.17
N LYS A 30 1.62 3.46 -13.49
CA LYS A 30 1.13 3.29 -14.87
C LYS A 30 -0.31 3.76 -15.01
N GLY A 31 -0.65 4.32 -16.17
CA GLY A 31 -2.00 4.74 -16.55
C GLY A 31 -2.32 6.19 -16.16
N ILE A 32 -2.47 7.06 -17.16
CA ILE A 32 -2.88 8.47 -16.96
C ILE A 32 -4.37 8.55 -16.56
N PHE A 33 -5.16 7.52 -16.88
CA PHE A 33 -6.62 7.61 -16.90
C PHE A 33 -7.32 7.21 -15.59
N GLN A 34 -6.64 6.56 -14.64
CA GLN A 34 -7.25 6.16 -13.37
C GLN A 34 -6.26 6.29 -12.22
N LYS A 35 -6.34 7.43 -11.51
CA LYS A 35 -5.65 7.62 -10.24
C LYS A 35 -6.58 7.17 -9.11
N PRO A 36 -6.16 6.23 -8.24
CA PRO A 36 -6.92 5.95 -7.03
C PRO A 36 -6.99 7.20 -6.17
N ILE A 37 -8.07 7.31 -5.40
CA ILE A 37 -8.28 8.41 -4.48
C ILE A 37 -7.88 7.93 -3.09
N PHE A 38 -6.97 8.68 -2.48
CA PHE A 38 -6.56 8.49 -1.11
C PHE A 38 -7.18 9.62 -0.27
N PRO A 39 -7.77 9.32 0.90
CA PRO A 39 -8.37 10.33 1.77
C PRO A 39 -7.30 11.27 2.32
N GLU A 40 -7.67 12.52 2.59
CA GLU A 40 -6.77 13.49 3.23
C GLU A 40 -6.30 13.01 4.61
N ARG A 41 -7.17 12.28 5.33
CA ARG A 41 -6.94 11.77 6.69
C ARG A 41 -7.21 10.28 6.77
N VAL A 42 -6.35 9.55 7.47
CA VAL A 42 -6.53 8.12 7.74
C VAL A 42 -7.30 7.92 9.05
N PHE A 43 -8.24 6.98 9.06
CA PHE A 43 -8.89 6.55 10.31
C PHE A 43 -7.86 6.00 11.28
N THR A 44 -7.93 6.39 12.55
CA THR A 44 -7.03 5.87 13.59
C THR A 44 -7.80 5.19 14.71
N SER A 45 -7.26 4.08 15.22
CA SER A 45 -7.69 3.46 16.47
C SER A 45 -6.92 4.10 17.62
N SER A 46 -7.67 4.55 18.63
CA SER A 46 -7.13 5.22 19.82
C SER A 46 -6.21 6.42 19.51
N GLY A 47 -6.44 7.09 18.37
CA GLY A 47 -5.70 8.31 18.01
C GLY A 47 -4.24 8.12 17.57
N SER A 48 -3.76 6.89 17.36
CA SER A 48 -2.36 6.67 16.96
C SER A 48 -2.15 5.52 15.97
N HIS A 49 -3.04 4.52 15.96
CA HIS A 49 -2.87 3.33 15.14
C HIS A 49 -3.65 3.48 13.83
N PRO A 50 -3.01 3.51 12.65
CA PRO A 50 -3.73 3.64 11.39
C PRO A 50 -4.62 2.42 11.14
N ILE A 51 -5.85 2.65 10.70
CA ILE A 51 -6.79 1.62 10.25
C ILE A 51 -6.67 1.51 8.74
N LEU A 52 -6.33 0.31 8.26
CA LEU A 52 -6.26 -0.04 6.85
C LEU A 52 -7.31 -1.09 6.52
N PHE A 53 -7.82 -1.04 5.29
CA PHE A 53 -8.93 -1.85 4.81
C PHE A 53 -8.45 -2.78 3.71
N SER A 54 -8.44 -4.08 3.98
CA SER A 54 -8.14 -5.10 2.98
C SER A 54 -9.30 -5.21 1.98
N ALA A 55 -8.97 -5.30 0.70
CA ALA A 55 -9.93 -5.51 -0.36
C ALA A 55 -10.50 -6.94 -0.33
N LYS A 56 -11.80 -7.06 -0.52
CA LYS A 56 -12.50 -8.36 -0.55
C LYS A 56 -12.07 -9.16 -1.77
N GLY A 57 -11.40 -10.30 -1.56
CA GLY A 57 -10.97 -11.21 -2.63
C GLY A 57 -9.79 -10.69 -3.46
N SER A 58 -9.05 -9.70 -2.97
CA SER A 58 -7.93 -9.05 -3.64
C SER A 58 -6.81 -8.74 -2.64
N HIS A 59 -5.62 -8.41 -3.11
CA HIS A 59 -4.48 -8.03 -2.26
C HIS A 59 -4.41 -6.52 -1.98
N GLY A 60 -5.35 -5.73 -2.51
CA GLY A 60 -5.40 -4.30 -2.29
C GLY A 60 -5.54 -3.93 -0.82
N LEU A 61 -4.77 -2.96 -0.36
CA LEU A 61 -4.84 -2.42 1.00
C LEU A 61 -5.08 -0.91 0.93
N TRP A 62 -6.20 -0.47 1.48
CA TRP A 62 -6.71 0.90 1.30
C TRP A 62 -6.77 1.65 2.63
N THR A 63 -6.63 2.98 2.58
CA THR A 63 -6.73 3.85 3.77
C THR A 63 -8.15 4.36 4.05
N ALA A 64 -9.11 3.95 3.21
CA ALA A 64 -10.53 4.22 3.38
C ALA A 64 -11.36 2.97 3.06
N PRO A 65 -12.54 2.80 3.67
CA PRO A 65 -13.51 1.80 3.26
C PRO A 65 -14.21 2.23 1.96
N GLY A 66 -14.87 1.28 1.29
CA GLY A 66 -15.74 1.55 0.15
C GLY A 66 -15.23 0.95 -1.16
N LYS A 67 -15.59 1.60 -2.27
CA LYS A 67 -15.27 1.17 -3.63
C LYS A 67 -14.07 1.93 -4.17
N HIS A 68 -12.99 1.21 -4.44
CA HIS A 68 -11.74 1.77 -4.95
C HIS A 68 -11.53 1.34 -6.39
N LYS A 69 -11.33 2.29 -7.30
CA LYS A 69 -11.13 1.96 -8.73
C LYS A 69 -9.84 1.17 -8.90
N PHE A 70 -9.94 0.02 -9.56
CA PHE A 70 -8.78 -0.75 -9.97
C PHE A 70 -8.06 -0.01 -11.09
N VAL A 71 -6.74 0.16 -10.98
CA VAL A 71 -5.97 0.88 -11.99
C VAL A 71 -5.88 0.02 -13.25
N ARG A 72 -6.11 0.61 -14.43
CA ARG A 72 -6.00 0.02 -15.79
C ARG A 72 -7.23 -0.70 -16.34
N ILE A 73 -8.15 -1.19 -15.52
CA ILE A 73 -9.35 -1.88 -16.00
C ILE A 73 -10.59 -1.03 -15.69
N PRO A 74 -11.21 -0.40 -16.71
CA PRO A 74 -12.45 0.35 -16.52
C PRO A 74 -13.53 -0.48 -15.84
N LYS A 75 -14.23 0.14 -14.87
CA LYS A 75 -15.33 -0.46 -14.12
C LYS A 75 -14.97 -1.67 -13.25
N LEU A 76 -13.68 -1.94 -13.03
CA LEU A 76 -13.24 -2.86 -11.99
C LEU A 76 -12.95 -2.08 -10.70
N TYR A 77 -13.39 -2.64 -9.56
CA TYR A 77 -13.28 -2.01 -8.26
C TYR A 77 -12.86 -3.02 -7.21
N ASP A 78 -11.98 -2.60 -6.31
CA ASP A 78 -11.83 -3.24 -5.01
C ASP A 78 -12.96 -2.75 -4.09
N GLU A 79 -13.55 -3.67 -3.33
CA GLU A 79 -14.49 -3.35 -2.27
C GLU A 79 -13.86 -3.63 -0.90
N SER A 80 -13.92 -2.67 0.01
CA SER A 80 -13.41 -2.82 1.38
C SER A 80 -14.37 -2.19 2.40
N GLY A 81 -14.26 -2.56 3.68
CA GLY A 81 -15.18 -2.10 4.72
C GLY A 81 -14.74 -2.47 6.14
N PHE A 82 -15.51 -2.01 7.14
CA PHE A 82 -15.11 -2.09 8.55
C PHE A 82 -15.02 -3.51 9.15
N GLY A 83 -15.61 -4.53 8.51
CA GLY A 83 -15.38 -5.96 8.75
C GLY A 83 -15.11 -6.39 10.21
N THR A 84 -14.25 -7.40 10.37
CA THR A 84 -13.70 -7.77 11.67
C THR A 84 -12.32 -7.14 11.80
N PRO A 85 -12.07 -6.29 12.82
CA PRO A 85 -10.78 -5.63 12.97
C PRO A 85 -9.70 -6.65 13.37
N TRP A 86 -8.54 -6.56 12.73
CA TRP A 86 -7.34 -7.30 13.12
C TRP A 86 -6.32 -6.32 13.70
N PRO A 87 -6.14 -6.26 15.04
CA PRO A 87 -5.24 -5.32 15.69
C PRO A 87 -3.78 -5.77 15.54
N THR A 88 -3.22 -5.61 14.33
CA THR A 88 -1.86 -6.06 13.96
C THR A 88 -0.77 -5.50 14.87
N TRP A 89 -0.98 -4.29 15.42
CA TRP A 89 -0.06 -3.65 16.35
C TRP A 89 0.18 -4.41 17.65
N LYS A 90 -0.69 -5.37 18.01
CA LYS A 90 -0.49 -6.22 19.21
C LYS A 90 0.65 -7.23 19.04
N ASN A 91 1.08 -7.52 17.81
CA ASN A 91 2.15 -8.47 17.50
C ASN A 91 3.06 -7.88 16.41
N LEU A 92 3.53 -6.65 16.64
CA LEU A 92 4.42 -5.95 15.72
C LEU A 92 5.87 -6.39 15.94
N GLU A 93 6.56 -6.75 14.86
CA GLU A 93 8.01 -6.92 14.85
C GLU A 93 8.65 -5.70 14.17
N LEU A 94 9.51 -4.99 14.91
CA LEU A 94 10.28 -3.87 14.37
C LEU A 94 11.62 -4.38 13.88
N ILE A 95 11.88 -4.25 12.58
CA ILE A 95 13.15 -4.65 11.96
C ILE A 95 13.93 -3.39 11.61
N PRO A 96 15.00 -3.05 12.35
CA PRO A 96 15.79 -1.85 12.09
C PRO A 96 16.54 -1.96 10.77
N THR A 97 16.47 -0.92 9.93
CA THR A 97 17.22 -0.87 8.67
C THR A 97 18.71 -0.56 8.85
N GLU A 98 19.14 -0.23 10.07
CA GLU A 98 20.50 0.23 10.40
C GLU A 98 21.53 -0.91 10.47
N ASN A 99 21.07 -2.15 10.65
CA ASN A 99 21.94 -3.32 10.68
C ASN A 99 21.45 -4.37 9.64
N PRO A 100 21.79 -4.19 8.35
CA PRO A 100 21.32 -5.02 7.25
C PRO A 100 21.60 -6.52 7.45
N SER A 101 22.65 -6.84 8.22
CA SER A 101 23.06 -8.19 8.62
C SER A 101 22.00 -8.97 9.39
N THR A 102 21.09 -8.27 10.07
CA THR A 102 20.03 -8.85 10.92
C THR A 102 18.65 -8.82 10.26
N ALA A 103 18.49 -8.04 9.20
CA ALA A 103 17.23 -7.96 8.47
C ALA A 103 17.04 -9.24 7.62
N PRO A 104 15.82 -9.79 7.55
CA PRO A 104 15.53 -10.89 6.64
C PRO A 104 15.91 -10.52 5.20
N SER A 105 16.50 -11.46 4.46
CA SER A 105 17.00 -11.23 3.10
C SER A 105 15.95 -10.64 2.16
N TRP A 106 14.68 -11.03 2.33
CA TRP A 106 13.56 -10.54 1.53
C TRP A 106 13.33 -9.02 1.65
N MET A 107 13.75 -8.37 2.75
CA MET A 107 13.62 -6.91 2.91
C MET A 107 14.52 -6.13 1.95
N SER A 108 15.59 -6.75 1.46
CA SER A 108 16.48 -6.15 0.46
C SER A 108 15.97 -6.28 -0.98
N PHE A 109 14.83 -6.96 -1.20
CA PHE A 109 14.24 -7.13 -2.52
C PHE A 109 13.84 -5.79 -3.12
N THR A 110 14.39 -5.46 -4.29
CA THR A 110 14.14 -4.22 -5.04
C THR A 110 13.14 -4.38 -6.19
N GLY A 111 12.70 -5.62 -6.45
CA GLY A 111 11.74 -5.94 -7.49
C GLY A 111 10.30 -5.56 -7.14
N LYS A 112 9.33 -6.25 -7.74
CA LYS A 112 7.90 -6.05 -7.48
C LYS A 112 7.33 -7.23 -6.72
N TRP A 113 6.62 -6.96 -5.65
CA TRP A 113 5.90 -7.95 -4.86
C TRP A 113 4.65 -8.41 -5.61
N GLY A 114 4.29 -9.67 -5.43
CA GLY A 114 3.17 -10.33 -6.09
C GLY A 114 3.61 -11.55 -6.91
N ASN A 115 2.69 -12.06 -7.72
CA ASN A 115 2.90 -13.26 -8.52
C ASN A 115 3.63 -12.95 -9.84
N SER A 116 4.20 -13.99 -10.44
CA SER A 116 4.71 -13.91 -11.81
C SER A 116 3.57 -13.59 -12.80
N ARG A 117 3.92 -12.92 -13.90
CA ARG A 117 2.98 -12.60 -14.97
C ARG A 117 2.50 -13.89 -15.66
N SER A 118 1.19 -14.17 -15.61
CA SER A 118 0.52 -15.31 -16.24
C SER A 118 -0.78 -14.91 -16.94
N ASN A 119 -1.31 -15.79 -17.79
CA ASN A 119 -2.66 -15.70 -18.37
C ASN A 119 -3.01 -14.31 -18.91
N CYS A 120 -2.15 -13.82 -19.81
CA CYS A 120 -2.33 -12.53 -20.46
C CYS A 120 -3.33 -12.59 -21.61
N HIS A 121 -4.08 -11.51 -21.79
CA HIS A 121 -4.93 -11.34 -22.95
C HIS A 121 -4.09 -11.39 -24.25
N PRO A 122 -4.55 -12.05 -25.33
CA PRO A 122 -3.78 -12.17 -26.57
C PRO A 122 -3.32 -10.83 -27.18
N LEU A 123 -4.11 -9.76 -26.97
CA LEU A 123 -3.81 -8.41 -27.47
C LEU A 123 -2.78 -7.63 -26.62
N VAL A 124 -2.05 -8.30 -25.74
CA VAL A 124 -1.12 -7.62 -24.85
C VAL A 124 0.03 -6.91 -25.56
N ASN A 125 0.49 -7.47 -26.67
CA ASN A 125 1.51 -6.87 -27.53
C ASN A 125 1.00 -5.63 -28.29
N LEU A 126 -0.31 -5.39 -28.28
CA LEU A 126 -0.96 -4.21 -28.88
C LEU A 126 -1.31 -3.15 -27.82
N GLY A 127 -0.75 -3.25 -26.62
CA GLY A 127 -0.92 -2.25 -25.54
C GLY A 127 -2.05 -2.57 -24.54
N PHE A 128 -2.86 -3.61 -24.79
CA PHE A 128 -3.85 -4.10 -23.83
C PHE A 128 -3.17 -4.96 -22.76
N ASN A 129 -2.49 -4.32 -21.82
CA ASN A 129 -1.78 -4.93 -20.69
C ASN A 129 -2.74 -5.50 -19.61
N ILE A 130 -3.70 -6.31 -20.05
CA ILE A 130 -4.62 -7.06 -19.21
C ILE A 130 -4.06 -8.47 -19.09
N CYS A 131 -3.63 -8.83 -17.90
CA CYS A 131 -3.29 -10.20 -17.54
C CYS A 131 -3.98 -10.51 -16.22
N GLU A 132 -4.13 -11.79 -15.89
CA GLU A 132 -4.52 -12.22 -14.55
C GLU A 132 -3.68 -11.54 -13.46
N PHE A 133 -2.43 -11.19 -13.80
CA PHE A 133 -1.53 -10.43 -12.96
C PHE A 133 -1.32 -8.98 -13.42
N VAL A 134 -1.49 -8.04 -12.49
CA VAL A 134 -1.18 -6.63 -12.69
C VAL A 134 -0.08 -6.24 -11.69
N ASP A 135 0.88 -5.42 -12.14
CA ASP A 135 2.06 -5.02 -11.37
C ASP A 135 1.74 -4.70 -9.89
N GLY A 136 2.45 -5.34 -8.96
CA GLY A 136 2.33 -5.03 -7.55
C GLY A 136 3.31 -3.95 -7.04
N PRO A 137 3.26 -3.67 -5.73
CA PRO A 137 4.17 -2.73 -5.07
C PRO A 137 5.63 -3.07 -5.31
N THR A 138 6.51 -2.07 -5.43
CA THR A 138 7.96 -2.34 -5.45
C THR A 138 8.49 -2.59 -4.05
N GLY A 139 9.69 -3.17 -4.00
CA GLY A 139 10.52 -3.34 -2.82
C GLY A 139 10.49 -2.18 -1.83
N ILE A 140 10.47 -2.49 -0.54
CA ILE A 140 10.57 -1.52 0.56
C ILE A 140 11.76 -0.55 0.35
N PRO A 141 12.96 -0.99 -0.07
CA PRO A 141 14.11 -0.09 -0.25
C PRO A 141 13.91 1.00 -1.31
N THR A 142 12.92 0.85 -2.19
CA THR A 142 12.64 1.81 -3.27
C THR A 142 11.71 2.95 -2.82
N LYS A 143 11.18 2.89 -1.58
CA LYS A 143 10.21 3.86 -1.06
C LYS A 143 10.90 4.99 -0.33
N LYS A 144 10.30 6.18 -0.42
CA LYS A 144 10.76 7.35 0.33
C LYS A 144 10.30 7.24 1.78
N GLY A 145 11.12 7.72 2.69
CA GLY A 145 10.80 7.77 4.11
C GLY A 145 11.26 6.52 4.84
N ARG A 146 12.24 6.70 5.71
CA ARG A 146 12.51 5.78 6.81
C ARG A 146 11.67 6.25 7.99
N PHE A 147 11.03 5.33 8.71
CA PHE A 147 10.43 5.68 9.97
C PHE A 147 11.58 5.98 10.95
N GLN A 148 11.80 7.26 11.25
CA GLN A 148 12.78 7.68 12.23
C GLN A 148 12.04 8.05 13.51
N CYS A 149 12.22 7.24 14.55
CA CYS A 149 11.87 7.65 15.90
C CYS A 149 12.93 8.63 16.38
N LEU A 150 12.53 9.87 16.67
CA LEU A 150 13.44 10.89 17.21
C LEU A 150 13.76 10.64 18.69
N ASN A 151 12.89 9.93 19.41
CA ASN A 151 13.06 9.42 20.77
C ASN A 151 12.42 8.03 20.79
N SER A 152 12.97 7.07 21.54
CA SER A 152 12.68 5.62 21.48
C SER A 152 11.23 5.24 21.12
N CYS A 153 11.10 4.24 20.24
CA CYS A 153 9.80 3.65 19.89
C CYS A 153 9.36 2.66 20.99
N ASP A 154 9.26 3.12 22.24
CA ASP A 154 8.75 2.32 23.36
C ASP A 154 7.23 2.43 23.48
#